data_AF-A0A8C4XS42-F1
#
_entry.id   AF-A0A8C4XS42-F1
#
_cell.length_a   1.000
_cell.length_b   1.000
_cell.length_c   1.000
_cell.angle_alpha   90.00
_cell.angle_beta   90.00
_cell.angle_gamma   90.00
#
_symmetry.space_group_name_H-M   'P 1'
#
loop_
_entity.id
_entity.type
_entity.pdbx_description
1 polymer ?
#
loop_
_entity_poly.entity_id
_entity_poly.type
_entity_poly.pdbx_seq_one_letter_code
_entity_poly.pdbx_strand_id
1 'polypeptide(L)'
;VGGEAYGTGSNAYRAPCCPDWMAGLPDALPLSRLSIPGTHDSLSLFGGQRLRCQSWSLEAQLAAGIRFLDVRCKLARGELHVYHLCTFQRASLRGVLRRTLRFLRAHPSEAVLMRIKEELPIFSQPGFAARLHRCLLEEGQSCMWCREEVPMLGQVRGKIVVLEALAREVLGIPYEQLSISDAWNVLSLERKWARARRHLERAASGDPATMHLTFCSGNGLFTCPEEVARFVNPRCYQHLRRRGRQPVRWGVVIMDFPGAGLLQLIVESNSPQTSGPITAAPGTPPVPSRHPRGRGDGRHRQHSSTRCSRRCPSGRTLLPASHLRRKTSAPSRAKAGS
;
A
#
# COMPACT_ATOMS: atom_id res chain seq x y z
N VAL A 1 58.56 1.44 -2.60
CA VAL A 1 57.64 1.67 -1.46
C VAL A 1 56.32 2.11 -2.06
N GLY A 2 55.32 1.26 -1.97
CA GLY A 2 54.07 1.35 -2.75
C GLY A 2 53.15 2.47 -2.28
N GLY A 3 52.46 3.10 -3.24
CA GLY A 3 51.36 4.02 -2.98
C GLY A 3 50.06 3.25 -2.80
N GLU A 4 49.44 3.37 -1.63
CA GLU A 4 48.08 2.89 -1.38
C GLU A 4 47.07 3.97 -1.76
N ALA A 5 46.21 3.63 -2.72
CA ALA A 5 45.04 4.40 -3.08
C ALA A 5 43.95 4.16 -2.03
N TYR A 6 43.51 5.22 -1.35
CA TYR A 6 42.31 5.20 -0.51
C TYR A 6 41.06 5.12 -1.39
N GLY A 7 40.52 3.90 -1.54
CA GLY A 7 39.22 3.67 -2.13
C GLY A 7 38.10 4.16 -1.20
N THR A 8 37.46 5.27 -1.54
CA THR A 8 36.21 5.70 -0.92
C THR A 8 35.06 4.82 -1.42
N GLY A 9 34.83 3.69 -0.74
CA GLY A 9 33.65 2.86 -0.94
C GLY A 9 32.40 3.58 -0.41
N SER A 10 31.76 4.40 -1.24
CA SER A 10 30.41 4.89 -0.99
C SER A 10 29.44 3.71 -1.11
N ASN A 11 29.12 3.08 0.02
CA ASN A 11 28.06 2.08 0.09
C ASN A 11 26.71 2.81 0.02
N ALA A 12 26.36 3.31 -1.16
CA ALA A 12 25.04 3.81 -1.45
C ALA A 12 24.10 2.60 -1.42
N TYR A 13 23.40 2.41 -0.30
CA TYR A 13 22.33 1.43 -0.16
C TYR A 13 21.34 1.60 -1.32
N ARG A 14 21.46 0.78 -2.36
CA ARG A 14 20.48 0.73 -3.46
C ARG A 14 19.15 0.32 -2.84
N ALA A 15 18.16 1.19 -2.95
CA ALA A 15 16.78 0.81 -2.64
C ALA A 15 16.41 -0.38 -3.55
N PRO A 16 15.73 -1.41 -3.03
CA PRO A 16 15.26 -2.52 -3.84
C PRO A 16 14.31 -1.96 -4.90
N CYS A 17 14.47 -2.33 -6.16
CA CYS A 17 13.61 -1.86 -7.23
C CYS A 17 12.40 -2.78 -7.37
N CYS A 18 11.24 -2.31 -6.94
CA CYS A 18 9.97 -3.00 -7.19
C CYS A 18 8.92 -2.00 -7.74
N PRO A 19 9.21 -1.31 -8.85
CA PRO A 19 8.34 -0.25 -9.36
C PRO A 19 7.05 -0.76 -10.02
N ASP A 20 6.92 -2.05 -10.32
CA ASP A 20 5.77 -2.62 -11.06
C ASP A 20 5.11 -3.78 -10.31
N TRP A 21 5.13 -3.77 -8.97
CA TRP A 21 4.70 -4.93 -8.19
C TRP A 21 3.21 -5.22 -8.25
N MET A 22 2.37 -4.22 -8.56
CA MET A 22 0.93 -4.45 -8.73
C MET A 22 0.58 -5.04 -10.10
N ALA A 23 1.53 -5.11 -11.05
CA ALA A 23 1.29 -5.63 -12.40
C ALA A 23 0.76 -7.07 -12.42
N GLY A 24 1.27 -7.93 -11.54
CA GLY A 24 0.86 -9.33 -11.47
C GLY A 24 -0.45 -9.59 -10.71
N LEU A 25 -1.08 -8.56 -10.14
CA LEU A 25 -2.28 -8.72 -9.33
C LEU A 25 -3.55 -8.67 -10.19
N PRO A 26 -4.64 -9.38 -9.85
CA PRO A 26 -5.89 -9.34 -10.61
C PRO A 26 -6.60 -7.99 -10.51
N ASP A 27 -7.23 -7.55 -11.60
CA ASP A 27 -7.99 -6.30 -11.64
C ASP A 27 -9.20 -6.28 -10.69
N ALA A 28 -9.81 -7.44 -10.45
CA ALA A 28 -10.96 -7.59 -9.55
C ALA A 28 -10.58 -7.54 -8.05
N LEU A 29 -9.29 -7.44 -7.72
CA LEU A 29 -8.82 -7.42 -6.33
C LEU A 29 -9.11 -6.04 -5.70
N PRO A 30 -9.93 -5.95 -4.64
CA PRO A 30 -10.17 -4.68 -3.93
C PRO A 30 -8.89 -4.17 -3.28
N LEU A 31 -8.66 -2.85 -3.27
CA LEU A 31 -7.51 -2.27 -2.57
C LEU A 31 -7.51 -2.59 -1.06
N SER A 32 -8.69 -2.77 -0.46
CA SER A 32 -8.84 -3.19 0.95
C SER A 32 -8.32 -4.60 1.22
N ARG A 33 -8.03 -5.40 0.19
CA ARG A 33 -7.45 -6.75 0.30
C ARG A 33 -5.93 -6.82 0.13
N LEU A 34 -5.28 -5.69 -0.14
CA LEU A 34 -3.84 -5.64 -0.37
C LEU A 34 -3.03 -5.38 0.90
N SER A 35 -1.79 -5.82 0.86
CA SER A 35 -0.68 -5.39 1.71
C SER A 35 0.10 -4.32 0.96
N ILE A 36 -0.01 -3.06 1.41
CA ILE A 36 0.53 -1.90 0.68
C ILE A 36 1.59 -1.22 1.56
N PRO A 37 2.84 -1.08 1.10
CA PRO A 37 3.83 -0.32 1.84
C PRO A 37 3.57 1.19 1.65
N GLY A 38 3.63 1.91 2.76
CA GLY A 38 3.36 3.35 2.84
C GLY A 38 4.37 4.11 3.67
N THR A 39 4.41 5.42 3.45
CA THR A 39 5.30 6.34 4.17
C THR A 39 4.51 7.41 4.90
N HIS A 40 4.80 7.58 6.19
CA HIS A 40 4.25 8.66 7.00
C HIS A 40 4.97 9.97 6.64
N ASP A 41 4.20 11.05 6.53
CA ASP A 41 4.67 12.38 6.14
C ASP A 41 5.74 12.32 5.03
N SER A 42 5.32 11.81 3.86
CA SER A 42 6.19 11.22 2.84
C SER A 42 7.24 12.18 2.27
N LEU A 43 7.03 13.49 2.39
CA LEU A 43 7.96 14.52 1.94
C LEU A 43 8.71 15.20 3.09
N SER A 44 8.63 14.68 4.30
CA SER A 44 9.31 15.21 5.48
C SER A 44 10.80 14.87 5.48
N LEU A 45 11.54 15.61 4.64
CA LEU A 45 12.98 15.46 4.40
C LEU A 45 13.81 16.51 5.15
N PHE A 46 13.17 17.58 5.62
CA PHE A 46 13.79 18.75 6.24
C PHE A 46 13.22 19.03 7.64
N GLY A 47 13.96 19.81 8.45
CA GLY A 47 13.53 20.22 9.80
C GLY A 47 14.26 19.53 10.97
N GLY A 48 15.37 18.85 10.69
CA GLY A 48 16.19 18.19 11.72
C GLY A 48 15.59 16.87 12.23
N GLN A 49 16.27 16.26 13.20
CA GLN A 49 15.98 14.88 13.63
C GLN A 49 14.56 14.68 14.18
N ARG A 50 13.96 15.70 14.80
CA ARG A 50 12.61 15.59 15.39
C ARG A 50 11.47 15.72 14.38
N LEU A 51 11.75 16.23 13.18
CA LEU A 51 10.75 16.47 12.13
C LEU A 51 10.98 15.61 10.90
N ARG A 52 12.22 15.24 10.57
CA ARG A 52 12.48 14.39 9.42
C ARG A 52 11.89 12.99 9.66
N CYS A 53 11.06 12.54 8.72
CA CYS A 53 10.45 11.20 8.74
C CYS A 53 10.97 10.30 7.62
N GLN A 54 11.54 10.89 6.56
CA GLN A 54 12.00 10.16 5.39
C GLN A 54 13.41 10.58 4.98
N SER A 55 14.13 9.68 4.29
CA SER A 55 15.45 9.93 3.70
C SER A 55 15.45 9.80 2.18
N TRP A 56 14.42 9.18 1.60
CA TRP A 56 14.29 8.97 0.16
C TRP A 56 13.44 10.06 -0.49
N SER A 57 13.80 10.47 -1.71
CA SER A 57 12.94 11.31 -2.53
C SER A 57 11.63 10.59 -2.87
N LEU A 58 10.63 11.35 -3.33
CA LEU A 58 9.37 10.80 -3.80
C LEU A 58 9.56 9.72 -4.88
N GLU A 59 10.43 9.96 -5.88
CA GLU A 59 10.71 8.98 -6.93
C GLU A 59 11.39 7.74 -6.37
N ALA A 60 12.33 7.89 -5.44
CA ALA A 60 13.00 6.76 -4.81
C ALA A 60 12.03 5.91 -3.98
N GLN A 61 11.10 6.54 -3.25
CA GLN A 61 10.02 5.83 -2.55
C GLN A 61 9.14 5.03 -3.52
N LEU A 62 8.68 5.66 -4.61
CA LEU A 62 7.83 5.01 -5.60
C LEU A 62 8.57 3.86 -6.31
N ALA A 63 9.83 4.06 -6.70
CA ALA A 63 10.68 3.04 -7.29
C ALA A 63 10.95 1.86 -6.34
N ALA A 64 11.00 2.13 -5.04
CA ALA A 64 11.17 1.12 -4.00
C ALA A 64 9.91 0.31 -3.68
N GLY A 65 8.77 0.66 -4.30
CA GLY A 65 7.50 -0.05 -4.15
C GLY A 65 6.49 0.64 -3.23
N ILE A 66 6.79 1.82 -2.66
CA ILE A 66 5.80 2.59 -1.88
C ILE A 66 4.60 2.94 -2.77
N ARG A 67 3.40 2.66 -2.28
CA ARG A 67 2.12 2.96 -2.98
C ARG A 67 1.11 3.67 -2.08
N PHE A 68 1.49 4.05 -0.87
CA PHE A 68 0.74 4.95 -0.03
C PHE A 68 1.60 6.14 0.41
N LEU A 69 1.13 7.35 0.15
CA LEU A 69 1.81 8.60 0.49
C LEU A 69 0.94 9.44 1.45
N ASP A 70 1.47 9.80 2.61
CA ASP A 70 0.88 10.79 3.52
C ASP A 70 1.45 12.17 3.20
N VAL A 71 0.64 13.05 2.58
CA VAL A 71 1.03 14.38 2.10
C VAL A 71 0.31 15.45 2.90
N ARG A 72 1.07 16.24 3.66
CA ARG A 72 0.53 17.26 4.56
C ARG A 72 0.80 18.65 4.03
N CYS A 73 -0.25 19.45 3.89
CA CYS A 73 -0.19 20.73 3.20
C CYS A 73 -0.64 21.89 4.08
N LYS A 74 -0.14 23.09 3.77
CA LYS A 74 -0.71 24.36 4.21
C LYS A 74 -1.07 25.21 3.00
N LEU A 75 -2.17 25.94 3.12
CA LEU A 75 -2.49 27.00 2.16
C LEU A 75 -1.62 28.22 2.47
N ALA A 76 -0.76 28.59 1.53
CA ALA A 76 0.07 29.78 1.63
C ALA A 76 0.16 30.47 0.28
N ARG A 77 -0.11 31.78 0.24
CA ARG A 77 -0.06 32.60 -0.98
C ARG A 77 -0.89 32.03 -2.14
N GLY A 78 -2.06 31.46 -1.84
CA GLY A 78 -2.97 30.88 -2.83
C GLY A 78 -2.60 29.48 -3.33
N GLU A 79 -1.50 28.90 -2.84
CA GLU A 79 -1.00 27.58 -3.24
C GLU A 79 -0.93 26.61 -2.06
N LEU A 80 -1.00 25.31 -2.37
CA LEU A 80 -0.83 24.25 -1.38
C LEU A 80 0.63 23.81 -1.32
N HIS A 81 1.29 24.16 -0.22
CA HIS A 81 2.68 23.85 0.04
C HIS A 81 2.80 22.74 1.06
N VAL A 82 3.81 21.87 0.91
CA VAL A 82 4.01 20.72 1.79
C VAL A 82 4.78 21.15 3.05
N TYR A 83 4.24 20.78 4.21
CA TYR A 83 4.78 21.14 5.52
C TYR A 83 4.75 19.96 6.47
N HIS A 84 5.69 19.96 7.40
CA HIS A 84 5.58 19.18 8.65
C HIS A 84 5.63 20.15 9.81
N LEU A 85 4.54 20.25 10.57
CA LEU A 85 4.32 21.29 11.57
C LEU A 85 4.60 22.69 10.98
N CYS A 86 5.62 23.41 11.45
CA CYS A 86 6.01 24.73 10.96
C CYS A 86 7.08 24.71 9.85
N THR A 87 7.60 23.53 9.49
CA THR A 87 8.73 23.44 8.55
C THR A 87 8.26 23.19 7.12
N PHE A 88 8.61 24.12 6.23
CA PHE A 88 8.39 23.97 4.79
C PHE A 88 9.29 22.88 4.21
N GLN A 89 8.70 21.91 3.53
CA GLN A 89 9.40 20.75 2.98
C GLN A 89 9.92 20.97 1.55
N ARG A 90 9.96 22.22 1.08
CA ARG A 90 10.47 22.59 -0.26
C ARG A 90 9.71 21.91 -1.40
N ALA A 91 8.42 21.65 -1.22
CA ALA A 91 7.55 21.04 -2.21
C ALA A 91 6.15 21.69 -2.20
N SER A 92 5.46 21.64 -3.34
CA SER A 92 4.04 21.96 -3.45
C SER A 92 3.23 20.70 -3.75
N LEU A 93 1.96 20.69 -3.36
CA LEU A 93 1.05 19.58 -3.68
C LEU A 93 1.00 19.35 -5.19
N ARG A 94 0.86 20.43 -5.97
CA ARG A 94 0.90 20.39 -7.43
C ARG A 94 2.12 19.64 -7.96
N GLY A 95 3.30 19.93 -7.43
CA GLY A 95 4.55 19.25 -7.80
C GLY A 95 4.54 17.77 -7.42
N VAL A 96 4.00 17.42 -6.24
CA VAL A 96 3.85 16.03 -5.80
C VAL A 96 2.92 15.26 -6.73
N LEU A 97 1.73 15.79 -7.02
CA LEU A 97 0.76 15.15 -7.94
C LEU A 97 1.39 14.88 -9.31
N ARG A 98 2.06 15.87 -9.91
CA ARG A 98 2.72 15.72 -11.22
C ARG A 98 3.78 14.62 -11.25
N ARG A 99 4.59 14.54 -10.20
CA ARG A 99 5.68 13.55 -10.09
C ARG A 99 5.09 12.15 -9.91
N THR A 100 4.06 12.00 -9.09
CA THR A 100 3.33 10.73 -8.93
C THR A 100 2.63 10.32 -10.22
N LEU A 101 1.96 11.24 -10.93
CA LEU A 101 1.35 10.96 -12.24
C LEU A 101 2.37 10.63 -13.32
N ARG A 102 3.58 11.20 -13.27
CA ARG A 102 4.69 10.82 -14.16
C ARG A 102 5.11 9.37 -13.89
N PHE A 103 5.25 8.98 -12.63
CA PHE A 103 5.52 7.60 -12.25
C PHE A 103 4.42 6.66 -12.75
N LEU A 104 3.15 6.98 -12.51
CA LEU A 104 2.02 6.16 -12.96
C LEU A 104 1.90 6.05 -14.49
N ARG A 105 2.35 7.06 -15.25
CA ARG A 105 2.45 6.95 -16.72
C ARG A 105 3.56 6.02 -17.18
N ALA A 106 4.68 5.97 -16.45
CA ALA A 106 5.77 5.03 -16.73
C ALA A 106 5.45 3.61 -16.25
N HIS A 107 4.58 3.47 -15.25
CA HIS A 107 4.18 2.22 -14.61
C HIS A 107 2.64 2.11 -14.58
N PRO A 108 1.97 1.96 -15.74
CA PRO A 108 0.52 2.10 -15.87
C PRO A 108 -0.27 1.01 -15.15
N SER A 109 0.38 -0.09 -14.74
CA SER A 109 -0.25 -1.11 -13.92
C SER A 109 -0.41 -0.71 -12.45
N GLU A 110 0.30 0.31 -11.99
CA GLU A 110 0.33 0.68 -10.58
C GLU A 110 -0.81 1.64 -10.22
N ALA A 111 -1.14 1.71 -8.92
CA ALA A 111 -2.04 2.71 -8.36
C ALA A 111 -1.42 3.29 -7.08
N VAL A 112 -1.51 4.60 -6.87
CA VAL A 112 -0.95 5.25 -5.67
C VAL A 112 -2.05 5.83 -4.82
N LEU A 113 -2.11 5.42 -3.57
CA LEU A 113 -2.97 6.02 -2.56
C LEU A 113 -2.26 7.25 -2.00
N MET A 114 -2.97 8.37 -1.94
CA MET A 114 -2.43 9.62 -1.43
C MET A 114 -3.39 10.19 -0.39
N ARG A 115 -2.97 10.13 0.87
CA ARG A 115 -3.64 10.88 1.93
C ARG A 115 -3.23 12.34 1.82
N ILE A 116 -4.19 13.23 1.67
CA ILE A 116 -3.95 14.68 1.65
C ILE A 116 -4.63 15.30 2.88
N LYS A 117 -3.82 15.97 3.70
CA LYS A 117 -4.25 16.54 4.98
C LYS A 117 -3.81 17.99 5.12
N GLU A 118 -4.65 18.83 5.73
CA GLU A 118 -4.22 20.16 6.21
C GLU A 118 -3.31 20.01 7.45
N GLU A 119 -2.11 20.55 7.39
CA GLU A 119 -1.13 20.48 8.49
C GLU A 119 -1.40 21.56 9.54
N LEU A 120 -1.59 21.15 10.79
CA LEU A 120 -1.89 22.00 11.95
C LEU A 120 -2.89 23.16 11.68
N PRO A 121 -4.19 22.89 11.54
CA PRO A 121 -5.16 23.96 11.69
C PRO A 121 -5.32 24.24 13.18
N ILE A 122 -4.62 25.24 13.73
CA ILE A 122 -5.10 25.87 14.99
C ILE A 122 -6.49 26.47 14.71
N PHE A 123 -6.70 26.95 13.47
CA PHE A 123 -7.98 27.21 12.84
C PHE A 123 -7.86 26.77 11.36
N SER A 124 -8.84 26.04 10.82
CA SER A 124 -8.87 25.71 9.39
C SER A 124 -8.81 26.98 8.57
N GLN A 125 -7.90 27.05 7.60
CA GLN A 125 -7.82 28.21 6.73
C GLN A 125 -9.02 28.20 5.78
N PRO A 126 -9.84 29.26 5.74
CA PRO A 126 -10.89 29.38 4.74
C PRO A 126 -10.29 29.17 3.34
N GLY A 127 -10.84 28.22 2.58
CA GLY A 127 -10.42 27.94 1.22
C GLY A 127 -9.34 26.87 1.03
N PHE A 128 -8.82 26.23 2.09
CA PHE A 128 -7.92 25.07 1.90
C PHE A 128 -8.59 23.98 1.04
N ALA A 129 -9.79 23.58 1.43
CA ALA A 129 -10.55 22.51 0.78
C ALA A 129 -10.94 22.89 -0.66
N ALA A 130 -11.43 24.12 -0.88
CA ALA A 130 -11.68 24.67 -2.21
C ALA A 130 -10.41 24.71 -3.09
N ARG A 131 -9.24 25.08 -2.54
CA ARG A 131 -7.98 25.08 -3.29
C ARG A 131 -7.49 23.66 -3.58
N LEU A 132 -7.67 22.73 -2.64
CA LEU A 132 -7.36 21.32 -2.83
C LEU A 132 -8.19 20.74 -3.96
N HIS A 133 -9.51 20.92 -3.92
CA HIS A 133 -10.40 20.47 -4.98
C HIS A 133 -9.99 21.03 -6.34
N ARG A 134 -9.71 22.34 -6.42
CA ARG A 134 -9.20 22.97 -7.64
C ARG A 134 -7.88 22.34 -8.13
N CYS A 135 -6.92 22.14 -7.23
CA CYS A 135 -5.63 21.53 -7.56
C CYS A 135 -5.80 20.10 -8.11
N LEU A 136 -6.69 19.30 -7.51
CA LEU A 136 -6.99 17.94 -7.98
C LEU A 136 -7.63 17.95 -9.37
N LEU A 137 -8.53 18.89 -9.66
CA LEU A 137 -9.14 19.03 -10.99
C LEU A 137 -8.12 19.47 -12.04
N GLU A 138 -7.30 20.49 -11.73
CA GLU A 138 -6.31 21.07 -12.64
C GLU A 138 -5.23 20.06 -13.03
N GLU A 139 -4.74 19.26 -12.08
CA GLU A 139 -3.63 18.32 -12.32
C GLU A 139 -4.09 16.91 -12.67
N GLY A 140 -5.27 16.51 -12.22
CA GLY A 140 -5.66 15.12 -12.15
C GLY A 140 -6.44 14.57 -13.34
N GLN A 141 -7.29 15.38 -13.96
CA GLN A 141 -8.18 14.94 -15.04
C GLN A 141 -8.84 13.56 -14.71
N SER A 142 -8.80 12.58 -15.63
CA SER A 142 -9.30 11.21 -15.45
C SER A 142 -8.36 10.30 -14.63
N CYS A 143 -7.19 10.80 -14.21
CA CYS A 143 -6.16 10.06 -13.49
C CYS A 143 -6.30 10.18 -11.96
N MET A 144 -7.40 10.74 -11.46
CA MET A 144 -7.73 10.78 -10.04
C MET A 144 -8.95 9.92 -9.73
N TRP A 145 -8.90 9.25 -8.59
CA TRP A 145 -10.05 8.61 -7.97
C TRP A 145 -10.48 9.44 -6.76
N CYS A 146 -11.51 10.26 -6.96
CA CYS A 146 -12.11 11.14 -5.97
C CYS A 146 -13.55 10.67 -5.65
N ARG A 147 -13.69 9.42 -5.19
CA ARG A 147 -14.97 8.82 -4.81
C ARG A 147 -14.90 8.25 -3.40
N GLU A 148 -16.03 8.22 -2.71
CA GLU A 148 -16.16 7.75 -1.32
C GLU A 148 -16.20 6.22 -1.19
N GLU A 149 -15.60 5.50 -2.13
CA GLU A 149 -15.63 4.04 -2.19
C GLU A 149 -14.22 3.49 -2.40
N VAL A 150 -13.92 2.36 -1.75
CA VAL A 150 -12.65 1.65 -1.94
C VAL A 150 -12.71 0.90 -3.29
N PRO A 151 -11.85 1.25 -4.26
CA PRO A 151 -11.93 0.68 -5.60
C PRO A 151 -11.34 -0.72 -5.68
N MET A 152 -11.70 -1.42 -6.76
CA MET A 152 -10.93 -2.54 -7.29
C MET A 152 -9.67 -2.02 -7.99
N LEU A 153 -8.57 -2.79 -7.94
CA LEU A 153 -7.29 -2.39 -8.52
C LEU A 153 -7.41 -1.98 -9.99
N GLY A 154 -8.14 -2.74 -10.80
CA GLY A 154 -8.33 -2.45 -12.24
C GLY A 154 -8.98 -1.10 -12.51
N GLN A 155 -9.81 -0.58 -11.61
CA GLN A 155 -10.47 0.72 -11.77
C GLN A 155 -9.51 1.90 -11.60
N VAL A 156 -8.38 1.67 -10.92
CA VAL A 156 -7.45 2.71 -10.46
C VAL A 156 -6.00 2.51 -10.91
N ARG A 157 -5.73 1.53 -11.77
CA ARG A 157 -4.46 1.45 -12.48
C ARG A 157 -4.18 2.74 -13.24
N GLY A 158 -2.96 3.26 -13.12
CA GLY A 158 -2.55 4.54 -13.66
C GLY A 158 -3.11 5.77 -12.91
N LYS A 159 -3.79 5.58 -11.77
CA LYS A 159 -4.47 6.67 -11.04
C LYS A 159 -3.93 6.89 -9.63
N ILE A 160 -4.15 8.11 -9.14
CA ILE A 160 -4.00 8.45 -7.73
C ILE A 160 -5.36 8.27 -7.05
N VAL A 161 -5.39 7.49 -5.97
CA VAL A 161 -6.56 7.31 -5.10
C VAL A 161 -6.46 8.28 -3.95
N VAL A 162 -7.35 9.28 -3.93
CA VAL A 162 -7.32 10.33 -2.90
C VAL A 162 -7.97 9.81 -1.64
N LEU A 163 -7.23 9.86 -0.54
CA LEU A 163 -7.76 9.73 0.82
C LEU A 163 -7.75 11.12 1.41
N GLU A 164 -8.91 11.61 1.79
CA GLU A 164 -9.07 12.97 2.27
C GLU A 164 -9.32 12.96 3.78
N ALA A 165 -8.78 13.95 4.48
CA ALA A 165 -9.00 14.19 5.91
C ALA A 165 -9.41 15.66 6.12
N LEU A 166 -10.56 16.03 5.56
CA LEU A 166 -11.19 17.34 5.61
C LEU A 166 -12.44 17.27 6.50
N ALA A 167 -12.72 18.36 7.21
CA ALA A 167 -13.82 18.37 8.18
C ALA A 167 -15.23 18.43 7.55
N ARG A 168 -15.36 18.88 6.29
CA ARG A 168 -16.66 19.29 5.71
C ARG A 168 -16.88 18.91 4.25
N GLU A 169 -15.85 18.50 3.53
CA GLU A 169 -15.92 18.20 2.10
C GLU A 169 -15.39 16.81 1.87
N VAL A 170 -16.06 16.01 1.03
CA VAL A 170 -15.56 14.69 0.67
C VAL A 170 -14.99 14.75 -0.74
N LEU A 171 -13.66 14.66 -0.83
CA LEU A 171 -12.88 14.72 -2.07
C LEU A 171 -12.25 13.37 -2.45
N GLY A 172 -12.61 12.29 -1.76
CA GLY A 172 -12.02 10.97 -1.94
C GLY A 172 -12.58 9.97 -0.93
N ILE A 173 -11.80 8.94 -0.62
CA ILE A 173 -12.16 7.99 0.43
C ILE A 173 -12.05 8.73 1.78
N PRO A 174 -13.12 8.81 2.58
CA PRO A 174 -13.08 9.49 3.88
C PRO A 174 -12.12 8.78 4.83
N TYR A 175 -11.03 9.44 5.20
CA TYR A 175 -9.96 8.84 5.99
C TYR A 175 -10.47 8.34 7.35
N GLU A 176 -11.33 9.10 8.00
CA GLU A 176 -11.88 8.84 9.34
C GLU A 176 -12.79 7.60 9.39
N GLN A 177 -13.28 7.13 8.24
CA GLN A 177 -14.12 5.93 8.14
C GLN A 177 -13.30 4.64 7.99
N LEU A 178 -11.98 4.74 7.82
CA LEU A 178 -11.08 3.60 7.69
C LEU A 178 -10.66 3.06 9.07
N SER A 179 -10.26 1.78 9.12
CA SER A 179 -9.67 1.23 10.36
C SER A 179 -8.24 1.74 10.52
N ILE A 180 -8.02 2.65 11.46
CA ILE A 180 -6.72 3.31 11.64
C ILE A 180 -6.12 2.99 13.01
N SER A 181 -4.82 2.70 13.03
CA SER A 181 -4.00 2.70 14.24
C SER A 181 -2.91 3.76 14.15
N ASP A 182 -3.17 4.92 14.75
CA ASP A 182 -2.27 6.08 14.73
C ASP A 182 -1.96 6.59 16.15
N ALA A 183 -1.34 5.74 16.97
CA ALA A 183 -0.75 6.16 18.24
C ALA A 183 0.57 6.89 17.98
N TRP A 184 0.49 8.11 17.43
CA TRP A 184 1.65 8.89 17.02
C TRP A 184 2.45 9.46 18.21
N ASN A 185 1.80 9.78 19.33
CA ASN A 185 2.46 10.25 20.55
C ASN A 185 3.04 9.06 21.34
N VAL A 186 4.33 8.80 21.12
CA VAL A 186 5.06 7.65 21.65
C VAL A 186 5.60 7.95 23.05
N LEU A 187 4.89 7.45 24.06
CA LEU A 187 5.38 7.42 25.45
C LEU A 187 6.17 6.14 25.77
N SER A 188 6.00 5.09 24.97
CA SER A 188 6.70 3.80 25.12
C SER A 188 6.77 3.10 23.77
N LEU A 189 7.99 2.75 23.36
CA LEU A 189 8.26 2.04 22.11
C LEU A 189 7.59 0.65 22.08
N GLU A 190 7.61 -0.07 23.21
CA GLU A 190 6.92 -1.36 23.35
C GLU A 190 5.40 -1.21 23.21
N ARG A 191 4.80 -0.19 23.83
CA ARG A 191 3.36 0.08 23.67
C ARG A 191 2.99 0.47 22.24
N LYS A 192 3.84 1.27 21.57
CA LYS A 192 3.67 1.63 20.15
C LYS A 192 3.68 0.38 19.29
N TRP A 193 4.69 -0.48 19.45
CA TRP A 193 4.78 -1.73 18.71
C TRP A 193 3.59 -2.66 18.99
N ALA A 194 3.23 -2.85 20.26
CA ALA A 194 2.10 -3.71 20.62
C ALA A 194 0.78 -3.26 19.98
N ARG A 195 0.56 -1.94 19.85
CA ARG A 195 -0.60 -1.37 19.15
C ARG A 195 -0.55 -1.65 17.64
N ALA A 196 0.59 -1.37 17.00
CA ALA A 196 0.78 -1.63 15.57
C ALA A 196 0.57 -3.12 15.25
N ARG A 197 1.21 -4.02 16.01
CA ARG A 197 1.06 -5.48 15.85
C ARG A 197 -0.40 -5.93 15.95
N ARG A 198 -1.13 -5.51 16.99
CA ARG A 198 -2.54 -5.89 17.15
C ARG A 198 -3.41 -5.42 15.97
N HIS A 199 -3.10 -4.24 15.42
CA HIS A 199 -3.84 -3.73 14.26
C HIS A 199 -3.49 -4.48 12.97
N LEU A 200 -2.23 -4.88 12.77
CA LEU A 200 -1.81 -5.77 11.69
C LEU A 200 -2.51 -7.13 11.78
N GLU A 201 -2.56 -7.72 12.98
CA GLU A 201 -3.27 -8.98 13.23
C GLU A 201 -4.77 -8.86 12.94
N ARG A 202 -5.39 -7.73 13.33
CA ARG A 202 -6.78 -7.42 12.98
C ARG A 202 -6.98 -7.28 11.47
N ALA A 203 -6.07 -6.65 10.74
CA ALA A 203 -6.14 -6.56 9.29
C ALA A 203 -6.03 -7.95 8.64
N ALA A 204 -5.16 -8.81 9.17
CA ALA A 204 -4.94 -10.16 8.65
C ALA A 204 -6.15 -11.08 8.85
N SER A 205 -6.85 -11.00 9.99
CA SER A 205 -7.96 -11.91 10.32
C SER A 205 -9.36 -11.28 10.23
N GLY A 206 -9.46 -9.96 10.06
CA GLY A 206 -10.71 -9.21 10.09
C GLY A 206 -11.47 -9.22 8.76
N ASP A 207 -12.46 -8.34 8.65
CA ASP A 207 -13.32 -8.23 7.48
C ASP A 207 -12.52 -7.84 6.21
N PRO A 208 -12.57 -8.64 5.12
CA PRO A 208 -11.92 -8.37 3.84
C PRO A 208 -12.31 -7.04 3.18
N ALA A 209 -13.51 -6.51 3.46
CA ALA A 209 -13.97 -5.25 2.89
C ALA A 209 -13.37 -4.01 3.59
N THR A 210 -13.00 -4.15 4.87
CA THR A 210 -12.44 -3.06 5.66
C THR A 210 -11.00 -2.76 5.26
N MET A 211 -10.74 -1.52 4.88
CA MET A 211 -9.40 -1.02 4.62
C MET A 211 -8.71 -0.60 5.92
N HIS A 212 -7.51 -1.14 6.16
CA HIS A 212 -6.75 -0.92 7.39
C HIS A 212 -5.50 -0.08 7.12
N LEU A 213 -5.26 0.96 7.92
CA LEU A 213 -4.07 1.81 7.88
C LEU A 213 -3.34 1.70 9.22
N THR A 214 -2.16 1.10 9.20
CA THR A 214 -1.34 0.89 10.41
C THR A 214 -0.13 1.80 10.40
N PHE A 215 -0.08 2.78 11.30
CA PHE A 215 1.10 3.62 11.47
C PHE A 215 2.11 2.95 12.40
N CYS A 216 3.24 2.55 11.82
CA CYS A 216 4.46 2.16 12.53
C CYS A 216 5.30 3.37 12.95
N SER A 217 5.05 4.54 12.34
CA SER A 217 5.68 5.84 12.64
C SER A 217 5.19 6.47 13.93
N GLY A 218 5.91 7.46 14.44
CA GLY A 218 5.52 8.24 15.62
C GLY A 218 6.62 9.14 16.11
N ASN A 219 6.32 9.94 17.12
CA ASN A 219 7.26 10.85 17.77
C ASN A 219 6.91 10.98 19.25
N GLY A 220 7.81 11.46 20.09
CA GLY A 220 7.53 11.61 21.52
C GLY A 220 8.35 12.70 22.19
N LEU A 221 8.09 12.90 23.49
CA LEU A 221 8.85 13.88 24.27
C LEU A 221 10.34 13.53 24.33
N PHE A 222 10.64 12.24 24.49
CA PHE A 222 11.99 11.68 24.59
C PHE A 222 12.35 10.73 23.44
N THR A 223 11.60 10.78 22.34
CA THR A 223 11.92 10.01 21.14
C THR A 223 11.83 10.89 19.90
N CYS A 224 12.47 10.47 18.82
CA CYS A 224 12.31 11.07 17.49
C CYS A 224 11.80 10.02 16.47
N PRO A 225 11.28 10.45 15.30
CA PRO A 225 10.81 9.54 14.25
C PRO A 225 11.80 8.42 13.90
N GLU A 226 13.09 8.77 13.83
CA GLU A 226 14.14 7.81 13.48
C GLU A 226 14.37 6.75 14.57
N GLU A 227 14.29 7.11 15.85
CA GLU A 227 14.39 6.16 16.97
C GLU A 227 13.18 5.21 17.02
N VAL A 228 11.98 5.73 16.78
CA VAL A 228 10.77 4.91 16.67
C VAL A 228 10.91 3.92 15.51
N ALA A 229 11.36 4.39 14.35
CA ALA A 229 11.59 3.54 13.17
C ALA A 229 12.63 2.44 13.43
N ARG A 230 13.77 2.78 14.05
CA ARG A 230 14.83 1.82 14.43
C ARG A 230 14.33 0.73 15.36
N PHE A 231 13.32 1.02 16.18
CA PHE A 231 12.74 0.05 17.09
C PHE A 231 11.61 -0.78 16.46
N VAL A 232 10.68 -0.11 15.77
CA VAL A 232 9.42 -0.68 15.29
C VAL A 232 9.61 -1.43 13.97
N ASN A 233 10.37 -0.89 13.01
CA ASN A 233 10.50 -1.50 11.67
C ASN A 233 11.13 -2.91 11.73
N PRO A 234 12.20 -3.18 12.49
CA PRO A 234 12.75 -4.54 12.61
C PRO A 234 11.78 -5.54 13.25
N ARG A 235 10.98 -5.09 14.24
CA ARG A 235 9.95 -5.94 14.86
C ARG A 235 8.80 -6.21 13.90
N CYS A 236 8.40 -5.22 13.11
CA CYS A 236 7.44 -5.38 12.01
C CYS A 236 7.93 -6.41 11.00
N TYR A 237 9.17 -6.27 10.54
CA TYR A 237 9.82 -7.24 9.65
C TYR A 237 9.80 -8.66 10.23
N GLN A 238 10.22 -8.83 11.48
CA GLN A 238 10.20 -10.14 12.15
C GLN A 238 8.80 -10.71 12.27
N HIS A 239 7.79 -9.89 12.56
CA HIS A 239 6.41 -10.33 12.69
C HIS A 239 5.83 -10.82 11.36
N LEU A 240 6.01 -10.04 10.29
CA LEU A 240 5.57 -10.39 8.94
C LEU A 240 6.29 -11.66 8.45
N ARG A 241 7.61 -11.75 8.65
CA ARG A 241 8.41 -12.92 8.24
C ARG A 241 7.97 -14.23 8.88
N ARG A 242 7.45 -14.21 10.12
CA ARG A 242 6.99 -15.41 10.83
C ARG A 242 5.77 -16.07 10.19
N ARG A 243 4.96 -15.33 9.42
CA ARG A 243 3.84 -15.91 8.66
C ARG A 243 4.30 -16.74 7.45
N GLY A 244 5.61 -16.78 7.18
CA GLY A 244 6.18 -17.51 6.07
C GLY A 244 5.78 -16.89 4.74
N ARG A 245 5.66 -17.73 3.72
CA ARG A 245 5.33 -17.31 2.34
C ARG A 245 3.83 -17.44 2.01
N GLN A 246 2.98 -17.48 3.03
CA GLN A 246 1.53 -17.51 2.84
C GLN A 246 1.02 -16.10 2.52
N PRO A 247 0.06 -15.94 1.60
CA PRO A 247 -0.57 -14.64 1.37
C PRO A 247 -1.22 -14.13 2.64
N VAL A 248 -0.90 -12.91 3.03
CA VAL A 248 -1.51 -12.25 4.19
C VAL A 248 -1.83 -10.82 3.82
N ARG A 249 -3.01 -10.38 4.26
CA ARG A 249 -3.48 -9.02 4.11
C ARG A 249 -3.13 -8.19 5.35
N TRP A 250 -2.14 -7.33 5.23
CA TRP A 250 -1.72 -6.41 6.29
C TRP A 250 -2.37 -5.03 6.20
N GLY A 251 -3.10 -4.76 5.12
CA GLY A 251 -3.57 -3.42 4.80
C GLY A 251 -2.40 -2.51 4.41
N VAL A 252 -2.56 -1.21 4.63
CA VAL A 252 -1.48 -0.25 4.45
C VAL A 252 -0.58 -0.25 5.69
N VAL A 253 0.70 -0.53 5.51
CA VAL A 253 1.73 -0.46 6.56
C VAL A 253 2.53 0.82 6.35
N ILE A 254 2.37 1.78 7.26
CA ILE A 254 2.85 3.15 7.08
C ILE A 254 4.06 3.39 7.99
N MET A 255 5.21 3.74 7.42
CA MET A 255 6.51 3.74 8.11
C MET A 255 7.22 5.09 8.00
N ASP A 256 8.05 5.39 9.00
CA ASP A 256 9.17 6.32 8.88
C ASP A 256 10.42 5.54 8.51
N PHE A 257 11.27 6.11 7.65
CA PHE A 257 12.55 5.52 7.21
C PHE A 257 12.46 4.02 6.85
N PRO A 258 11.59 3.63 5.90
CA PRO A 258 11.40 2.23 5.56
C PRO A 258 12.68 1.59 5.02
N GLY A 259 12.93 0.35 5.43
CA GLY A 259 14.05 -0.46 4.94
C GLY A 259 13.62 -1.41 3.83
N ALA A 260 14.54 -1.67 2.90
CA ALA A 260 14.37 -2.54 1.74
C ALA A 260 13.63 -3.87 2.00
N GLY A 261 14.13 -4.65 2.98
CA GLY A 261 13.58 -5.97 3.26
C GLY A 261 12.15 -5.94 3.81
N LEU A 262 11.77 -4.89 4.55
CA LEU A 262 10.39 -4.75 5.04
C LEU A 262 9.44 -4.42 3.89
N LEU A 263 9.84 -3.55 2.95
CA LEU A 263 9.06 -3.24 1.75
C LEU A 263 8.80 -4.51 0.93
N GLN A 264 9.86 -5.29 0.69
CA GLN A 264 9.76 -6.55 -0.04
C GLN A 264 8.79 -7.52 0.64
N LEU A 265 8.88 -7.72 1.96
CA LEU A 265 7.95 -8.61 2.68
C LEU A 265 6.49 -8.15 2.59
N ILE A 266 6.23 -6.85 2.67
CA ILE A 266 4.86 -6.31 2.53
C ILE A 266 4.32 -6.61 1.13
N VAL A 267 5.13 -6.36 0.09
CA VAL A 267 4.77 -6.63 -1.31
C VAL A 267 4.53 -8.12 -1.55
N GLU A 268 5.45 -8.99 -1.14
CA GLU A 268 5.38 -10.45 -1.31
C GLU A 268 4.18 -11.06 -0.58
N SER A 269 3.64 -10.40 0.44
CA SER A 269 2.43 -10.86 1.14
C SER A 269 1.17 -10.86 0.25
N ASN A 270 1.20 -10.22 -0.92
CA ASN A 270 0.09 -10.19 -1.88
C ASN A 270 0.07 -11.37 -2.87
N SER A 271 1.18 -12.08 -3.05
CA SER A 271 1.29 -13.11 -4.10
C SER A 271 0.85 -14.48 -3.57
N PRO A 272 -0.21 -15.10 -4.12
CA PRO A 272 -0.44 -16.53 -3.95
C PRO A 272 0.72 -17.29 -4.57
N GLN A 273 1.29 -18.27 -3.87
CA GLN A 273 2.19 -19.18 -4.55
C GLN A 273 1.40 -19.94 -5.61
N THR A 274 1.89 -19.89 -6.85
CA THR A 274 1.90 -21.09 -7.67
C THR A 274 2.74 -22.11 -6.92
N SER A 275 2.09 -23.12 -6.34
CA SER A 275 2.75 -24.35 -5.95
C SER A 275 3.31 -24.97 -7.23
N GLY A 276 4.50 -24.55 -7.64
CA GLY A 276 5.31 -25.33 -8.57
C GLY A 276 5.58 -26.68 -7.90
N PRO A 277 5.46 -27.80 -8.63
CA PRO A 277 5.81 -29.09 -8.07
C PRO A 277 7.25 -28.99 -7.56
N ILE A 278 7.45 -29.37 -6.30
CA ILE A 278 8.77 -29.66 -5.76
C ILE A 278 9.37 -30.67 -6.74
N THR A 279 10.25 -30.18 -7.62
CA THR A 279 11.06 -31.06 -8.43
C THR A 279 11.98 -31.68 -7.40
N ALA A 280 11.64 -32.91 -6.99
CA ALA A 280 12.53 -33.74 -6.21
C ALA A 280 13.92 -33.66 -6.87
N ALA A 281 14.95 -33.49 -6.05
CA ALA A 281 16.33 -33.55 -6.49
C ALA A 281 16.49 -34.72 -7.46
N PRO A 282 17.23 -34.56 -8.59
CA PRO A 282 17.44 -35.66 -9.52
C PRO A 282 18.06 -36.82 -8.75
N GLY A 283 17.24 -37.84 -8.53
CA GLY A 283 17.69 -39.12 -8.01
C GLY A 283 18.75 -39.65 -8.95
N THR A 284 19.81 -40.16 -8.34
CA THR A 284 20.92 -40.86 -8.99
C THR A 284 20.40 -41.76 -10.12
N PRO A 285 20.95 -41.67 -11.35
CA PRO A 285 20.46 -42.47 -12.46
C PRO A 285 20.64 -43.97 -12.14
N PRO A 286 19.61 -44.82 -12.36
CA PRO A 286 19.80 -46.25 -12.21
C PRO A 286 20.70 -46.77 -13.34
N VAL A 287 21.68 -47.57 -12.93
CA VAL A 287 22.57 -48.34 -13.81
C VAL A 287 21.70 -49.24 -14.72
N PRO A 288 21.91 -49.25 -16.05
CA PRO A 288 21.16 -50.14 -16.93
C PRO A 288 21.70 -51.57 -16.80
N SER A 289 20.92 -52.46 -16.18
CA SER A 289 21.11 -53.89 -16.27
C SER A 289 20.76 -54.36 -17.69
N ARG A 290 21.76 -54.92 -18.36
CA ARG A 290 21.62 -55.60 -19.65
C ARG A 290 20.74 -56.83 -19.47
N HIS A 291 19.64 -56.91 -20.22
CA HIS A 291 19.04 -58.19 -20.59
C HIS A 291 18.90 -58.30 -22.12
N PRO A 292 19.05 -59.51 -22.68
CA PRO A 292 19.14 -59.70 -24.13
C PRO A 292 17.76 -59.78 -24.79
N ARG A 293 17.71 -59.28 -26.04
CA ARG A 293 16.72 -59.58 -27.08
C ARG A 293 16.61 -61.10 -27.25
N GLY A 294 15.50 -61.75 -27.63
CA GLY A 294 14.21 -61.36 -28.22
C GLY A 294 13.68 -62.57 -29.01
N ARG A 295 12.35 -62.66 -29.20
CA ARG A 295 11.54 -63.51 -30.14
C ARG A 295 10.14 -63.59 -29.50
N GLY A 296 9.00 -63.44 -30.15
CA GLY A 296 8.61 -63.19 -31.54
C GLY A 296 7.06 -63.02 -31.59
N ASP A 297 6.57 -62.57 -32.74
CA ASP A 297 5.23 -62.72 -33.36
C ASP A 297 3.91 -62.56 -32.57
N GLY A 298 2.96 -61.89 -33.22
CA GLY A 298 1.53 -62.26 -33.11
C GLY A 298 0.48 -61.15 -33.21
N ARG A 299 -0.02 -60.94 -34.43
CA ARG A 299 -1.28 -60.31 -34.89
C ARG A 299 -2.48 -60.23 -33.90
N HIS A 300 -3.24 -59.13 -33.95
CA HIS A 300 -4.71 -59.01 -34.20
C HIS A 300 -5.20 -57.58 -33.80
N ARG A 301 -5.68 -56.72 -34.71
CA ARG A 301 -7.04 -56.55 -35.30
C ARG A 301 -8.15 -56.05 -34.34
N GLN A 302 -8.77 -54.94 -34.78
CA GLN A 302 -10.18 -54.51 -34.68
C GLN A 302 -10.62 -53.40 -33.70
N HIS A 303 -11.09 -52.31 -34.34
CA HIS A 303 -12.34 -51.55 -34.14
C HIS A 303 -13.00 -51.49 -32.75
N SER A 304 -13.33 -50.28 -32.31
CA SER A 304 -14.73 -49.80 -32.37
C SER A 304 -14.90 -48.37 -31.85
N SER A 305 -15.82 -47.69 -32.50
CA SER A 305 -16.38 -46.35 -32.28
C SER A 305 -17.38 -46.30 -31.13
N THR A 306 -17.60 -45.12 -30.53
CA THR A 306 -18.94 -44.55 -30.20
C THR A 306 -18.77 -43.12 -29.64
N ARG A 307 -19.10 -42.08 -30.40
CA ARG A 307 -20.31 -41.22 -30.26
C ARG A 307 -20.81 -41.04 -28.82
N CYS A 308 -20.72 -39.80 -28.32
CA CYS A 308 -21.65 -39.27 -27.33
C CYS A 308 -22.16 -37.90 -27.80
N SER A 309 -23.45 -37.67 -27.60
CA SER A 309 -24.24 -36.60 -28.21
C SER A 309 -24.99 -35.81 -27.14
N ARG A 310 -25.10 -34.49 -27.38
CA ARG A 310 -26.26 -33.62 -27.08
C ARG A 310 -26.66 -33.38 -25.61
N ARG A 311 -26.63 -32.10 -25.20
CA ARG A 311 -27.79 -31.18 -24.95
C ARG A 311 -27.53 -30.23 -23.77
N CYS A 312 -27.66 -28.92 -24.03
CA CYS A 312 -28.18 -27.92 -23.09
C CYS A 312 -29.72 -27.98 -23.06
N PRO A 313 -30.48 -27.36 -22.13
CA PRO A 313 -30.66 -25.89 -22.10
C PRO A 313 -31.02 -25.23 -20.74
N SER A 314 -31.16 -23.89 -20.80
CA SER A 314 -31.92 -22.97 -19.90
C SER A 314 -31.36 -22.73 -18.49
N GLY A 315 -31.32 -21.53 -17.92
CA GLY A 315 -32.00 -20.25 -18.20
C GLY A 315 -32.74 -19.81 -16.93
N ARG A 316 -32.29 -18.75 -16.24
CA ARG A 316 -33.14 -17.95 -15.34
C ARG A 316 -32.51 -16.63 -14.92
N THR A 317 -33.25 -15.56 -15.21
CA THR A 317 -33.07 -14.15 -14.85
C THR A 317 -33.50 -13.89 -13.41
N LEU A 318 -32.79 -13.04 -12.66
CA LEU A 318 -33.30 -12.36 -11.46
C LEU A 318 -32.83 -10.89 -11.42
N LEU A 319 -33.80 -10.02 -11.15
CA LEU A 319 -33.78 -8.55 -11.08
C LEU A 319 -33.22 -8.03 -9.72
N PRO A 320 -32.92 -6.71 -9.59
CA PRO A 320 -32.02 -6.18 -8.56
C PRO A 320 -32.71 -5.75 -7.25
N ALA A 321 -31.93 -5.74 -6.16
CA ALA A 321 -32.36 -5.34 -4.83
C ALA A 321 -32.26 -3.83 -4.58
N SER A 322 -33.17 -3.36 -3.73
CA SER A 322 -33.60 -2.00 -3.43
C SER A 322 -32.66 -1.13 -2.59
N HIS A 323 -32.68 0.17 -2.88
CA HIS A 323 -32.07 1.27 -2.12
C HIS A 323 -32.61 1.40 -0.69
N LEU A 324 -31.72 1.52 0.30
CA LEU A 324 -32.03 1.90 1.68
C LEU A 324 -31.61 3.36 1.95
N ARG A 325 -32.61 4.20 2.21
CA ARG A 325 -32.45 5.61 2.63
C ARG A 325 -31.93 5.69 4.07
N ARG A 326 -30.97 6.59 4.28
CA ARG A 326 -30.36 6.93 5.57
C ARG A 326 -31.29 7.90 6.34
N LYS A 327 -31.68 7.54 7.58
CA LYS A 327 -32.35 8.45 8.54
C LYS A 327 -31.28 9.24 9.29
N THR A 328 -31.39 10.56 9.27
CA THR A 328 -30.60 11.49 10.08
C THR A 328 -31.36 11.81 11.38
N SER A 329 -30.74 11.57 12.53
CA SER A 329 -31.18 12.12 13.82
C SER A 329 -30.09 13.04 14.37
N ALA A 330 -30.45 14.30 14.60
CA ALA A 330 -29.65 15.30 15.31
C ALA A 330 -30.07 15.32 16.79
N PRO A 331 -29.14 15.56 17.75
CA PRO A 331 -29.53 15.84 19.12
C PRO A 331 -29.63 17.36 19.35
N SER A 332 -30.78 17.78 19.88
CA SER A 332 -31.00 19.09 20.48
C SER A 332 -30.28 19.17 21.83
N ARG A 333 -29.58 20.27 22.10
CA ARG A 333 -29.07 20.62 23.42
C ARG A 333 -29.75 21.89 23.88
N ALA A 334 -30.63 21.75 24.87
CA ALA A 334 -31.26 22.84 25.59
C ALA A 334 -30.32 23.38 26.68
N LYS A 335 -30.46 24.68 26.91
CA LYS A 335 -29.78 25.53 27.90
C LYS A 335 -29.99 25.05 29.34
N ALA A 336 -28.99 25.25 30.18
CA ALA A 336 -29.17 25.45 31.61
C ALA A 336 -28.43 26.74 31.98
N GLY A 337 -29.19 27.71 32.51
CA GLY A 337 -28.68 28.85 33.25
C GLY A 337 -29.10 28.70 34.71
N SER A 338 -28.13 28.93 35.59
CA SER A 338 -28.16 29.47 36.96
C SER A 338 -26.90 29.00 37.67
#